data_AF-A0A9W4H1Z5-F1
#
_entry.id   AF-A0A9W4H1Z5-F1
#
_cell.length_a   1.000
_cell.length_b   1.000
_cell.length_c   1.000
_cell.angle_alpha   90.00
_cell.angle_beta   90.00
_cell.angle_gamma   90.00
#
_symmetry.space_group_name_H-M   'P 1'
#
loop_
_entity.id
_entity.type
_entity.pdbx_description
1 polymer ?
#
loop_
_entity_poly.entity_id
_entity_poly.type
_entity_poly.pdbx_seq_one_letter_code
_entity_poly.pdbx_strand_id
1 'polypeptide(L)'
;MGGLPEHPELWAFLEALARGEALSGTVAAIERFGVFVALDHGPAHPLFPGVGFITYPELAWQRFVKASGVVQVGQRVTCEFLQFDTGNLEARLSLRAMQPDPFQEFADRAAVGRNCAAR
;
A
#
# COMPACT_ATOMS: atom_id res chain seq x y z
N MET A 1 -20.51 -17.16 -20.73
CA MET A 1 -19.52 -18.15 -20.24
C MET A 1 -18.29 -17.37 -19.83
N GLY A 2 -18.23 -16.88 -18.59
CA GLY A 2 -17.05 -16.20 -18.06
C GLY A 2 -16.03 -17.26 -17.65
N GLY A 3 -14.85 -17.21 -18.23
CA GLY A 3 -13.81 -18.23 -18.11
C GLY A 3 -13.50 -18.58 -16.65
N LEU A 4 -13.12 -19.84 -16.46
CA LEU A 4 -12.43 -20.30 -15.25
C LEU A 4 -11.36 -19.28 -14.86
N PRO A 5 -11.14 -18.99 -13.56
CA PRO A 5 -9.99 -18.19 -13.18
C PRO A 5 -8.75 -18.91 -13.69
N GLU A 6 -8.03 -18.31 -14.64
CA GLU A 6 -6.82 -18.88 -15.23
C GLU A 6 -5.73 -19.15 -14.16
N HIS A 7 -5.92 -18.60 -12.95
CA HIS A 7 -5.03 -18.70 -11.80
C HIS A 7 -5.84 -18.91 -10.50
N PRO A 8 -6.20 -20.16 -10.14
CA PRO A 8 -6.97 -20.45 -8.93
C PRO A 8 -6.20 -20.08 -7.65
N GLU A 9 -4.87 -20.17 -7.67
CA GLU A 9 -4.00 -19.78 -6.54
C GLU A 9 -4.04 -18.27 -6.25
N LEU A 10 -4.13 -17.43 -7.30
CA LEU A 10 -4.25 -15.97 -7.16
C LEU A 10 -5.59 -15.60 -6.57
N TRP A 11 -6.67 -16.23 -7.05
CA TRP A 11 -8.00 -16.02 -6.50
C TRP A 11 -8.07 -16.41 -5.02
N ALA A 12 -7.58 -17.60 -4.68
CA ALA A 12 -7.55 -18.08 -3.30
C ALA A 12 -6.73 -17.17 -2.39
N PHE A 13 -5.59 -16.64 -2.88
CA PHE A 13 -4.80 -15.66 -2.15
C PHE A 13 -5.59 -14.37 -1.91
N LEU A 14 -6.22 -13.81 -2.96
CA LEU A 14 -7.00 -12.57 -2.85
C LEU A 14 -8.23 -12.71 -1.94
N GLU A 15 -8.90 -13.86 -1.97
CA GLU A 15 -10.02 -14.17 -1.07
C GLU A 15 -9.59 -14.38 0.38
N ALA A 16 -8.38 -14.90 0.61
CA ALA A 16 -7.84 -15.09 1.95
C ALA A 16 -7.45 -13.77 2.63
N LEU A 17 -7.19 -12.71 1.86
CA LEU A 17 -6.78 -11.40 2.38
C LEU A 17 -7.93 -10.65 3.06
N ALA A 18 -7.67 -10.13 4.25
CA ALA A 18 -8.61 -9.30 4.98
C ALA A 18 -8.33 -7.81 4.78
N ARG A 19 -9.38 -6.99 4.58
CA ARG A 19 -9.24 -5.54 4.54
C ARG A 19 -8.57 -5.03 5.84
N GLY A 20 -7.55 -4.18 5.71
CA GLY A 20 -6.75 -3.69 6.82
C GLY A 20 -5.49 -4.51 7.11
N GLU A 21 -5.27 -5.60 6.37
CA GLU A 21 -4.10 -6.46 6.54
C GLU A 21 -2.82 -5.78 6.04
N ALA A 22 -1.75 -5.88 6.83
CA ALA A 22 -0.45 -5.35 6.49
C ALA A 22 0.30 -6.32 5.57
N LEU A 23 0.54 -5.90 4.33
CA LEU A 23 1.25 -6.69 3.33
C LEU A 23 2.59 -6.05 3.00
N SER A 24 3.65 -6.84 3.08
CA SER A 24 4.98 -6.45 2.61
C SER A 24 5.20 -6.90 1.18
N GLY A 25 5.84 -6.05 0.39
CA GLY A 25 6.19 -6.36 -0.98
C GLY A 25 7.29 -5.46 -1.52
N THR A 26 7.74 -5.77 -2.72
CA THR A 26 8.79 -5.05 -3.42
C THR A 26 8.19 -4.33 -4.62
N VAL A 27 8.54 -3.06 -4.81
CA VAL A 27 8.08 -2.28 -5.96
C VAL A 27 8.65 -2.90 -7.24
N ALA A 28 7.76 -3.45 -8.08
CA ALA A 28 8.14 -4.10 -9.32
C ALA A 28 8.21 -3.11 -10.48
N ALA A 29 7.27 -2.17 -10.55
CA ALA A 29 7.21 -1.13 -11.57
C ALA A 29 6.49 0.13 -11.07
N ILE A 30 6.85 1.28 -11.64
CA ILE A 30 6.23 2.58 -11.34
C ILE A 30 5.72 3.16 -12.66
N GLU A 31 4.42 3.38 -12.75
CA GLU A 31 3.73 3.91 -13.93
C GLU A 31 3.03 5.24 -13.63
N ARG A 32 2.63 5.97 -14.69
CA ARG A 32 1.97 7.28 -14.55
C ARG A 32 0.59 7.24 -13.90
N PHE A 33 -0.01 6.05 -13.77
CA PHE A 33 -1.31 5.83 -13.15
C PHE A 33 -1.22 5.12 -11.79
N GLY A 34 -0.08 4.52 -11.44
CA GLY A 34 0.10 3.85 -10.16
C GLY A 34 1.43 3.09 -10.04
N VAL A 35 1.59 2.40 -8.93
CA VAL A 35 2.79 1.63 -8.59
C VAL A 35 2.41 0.17 -8.41
N PHE A 36 3.13 -0.71 -9.09
CA PHE A 36 2.99 -2.15 -8.98
C PHE A 36 3.93 -2.68 -7.92
N VAL A 37 3.39 -3.48 -7.01
CA VAL A 37 4.12 -4.09 -5.89
C VAL A 37 3.98 -5.61 -6.00
N ALA A 38 5.12 -6.29 -6.10
CA ALA A 38 5.22 -7.72 -5.95
C ALA A 38 5.15 -8.06 -4.46
N LEU A 39 4.04 -8.64 -4.02
CA LEU A 39 3.85 -9.05 -2.64
C LEU A 39 4.74 -10.26 -2.33
N ASP A 40 5.46 -10.25 -1.19
CA ASP A 40 6.37 -11.34 -0.81
C ASP A 40 5.62 -12.67 -0.58
N HIS A 41 4.35 -12.60 -0.17
CA HIS A 41 3.47 -13.75 0.04
C HIS A 41 2.46 -13.97 -1.11
N GLY A 42 2.50 -13.15 -2.15
CA GLY A 42 1.54 -13.22 -3.25
C GLY A 42 2.00 -14.17 -4.36
N PRO A 43 1.06 -14.85 -5.05
CA PRO A 43 1.38 -15.60 -6.26
C PRO A 43 1.80 -14.66 -7.41
N ALA A 44 2.41 -15.19 -8.46
CA ALA A 44 2.75 -14.39 -9.63
C ALA A 44 1.48 -13.92 -10.34
N HIS A 45 1.45 -12.66 -10.77
CA HIS A 45 0.35 -12.14 -11.57
C HIS A 45 0.59 -12.45 -13.05
N PRO A 46 -0.39 -12.98 -13.81
CA PRO A 46 -0.19 -13.39 -15.20
C PRO A 46 0.01 -12.22 -16.17
N LEU A 47 -0.59 -11.06 -15.89
CA LEU A 47 -0.61 -9.89 -16.78
C LEU A 47 0.28 -8.74 -16.31
N PHE A 48 0.68 -8.73 -15.03
CA PHE A 48 1.32 -7.59 -14.40
C PHE A 48 2.55 -8.05 -13.62
N PRO A 49 3.54 -7.18 -13.41
CA PRO A 49 4.76 -7.55 -12.70
C PRO A 49 4.55 -7.77 -11.18
N GLY A 50 3.33 -7.56 -10.66
CA GLY A 50 2.98 -7.81 -9.27
C GLY A 50 1.46 -7.86 -9.08
N VAL A 51 1.03 -8.44 -7.95
CA VAL A 51 -0.39 -8.56 -7.56
C VAL A 51 -0.91 -7.26 -6.94
N GLY A 52 -0.03 -6.50 -6.29
CA GLY A 52 -0.39 -5.28 -5.59
C GLY A 52 -0.38 -4.07 -6.50
N PHE A 53 -1.42 -3.24 -6.41
CA PHE A 53 -1.54 -1.98 -7.12
C PHE A 53 -1.83 -0.84 -6.15
N ILE A 54 -0.98 0.20 -6.19
CA ILE A 54 -1.12 1.41 -5.38
C ILE A 54 -1.36 2.60 -6.30
N THR A 55 -2.45 3.32 -6.08
CA THR A 55 -2.71 4.57 -6.80
C THR A 55 -1.98 5.75 -6.16
N TYR A 56 -1.71 6.81 -6.93
CA TYR A 56 -1.08 8.04 -6.41
C TYR A 56 -1.71 8.63 -5.13
N PRO A 57 -3.04 8.76 -4.98
CA PRO A 57 -3.63 9.25 -3.74
C PRO A 57 -3.43 8.30 -2.54
N GLU A 58 -3.09 7.04 -2.79
CA GLU A 58 -2.78 6.03 -1.77
C GLU A 58 -1.28 5.92 -1.49
N LEU A 59 -0.41 6.52 -2.32
CA LEU A 59 1.05 6.54 -2.13
C LEU A 59 1.48 7.46 -0.99
N ALA A 60 0.93 8.67 -0.93
CA ALA A 60 1.30 9.67 0.08
C ALA A 60 0.19 10.72 0.27
N TRP A 61 0.13 11.28 1.49
CA TRP A 61 -0.75 12.41 1.82
C TRP A 61 -0.40 13.69 1.05
N GLN A 62 0.85 13.83 0.59
CA GLN A 62 1.30 15.01 -0.14
C GLN A 62 1.09 14.88 -1.65
N ARG A 63 0.14 15.66 -2.17
CA ARG A 63 -0.33 15.71 -3.57
C ARG A 63 0.75 16.12 -4.61
N PHE A 64 1.96 16.49 -4.18
CA PHE A 64 3.00 17.12 -5.02
C PHE A 64 4.34 16.38 -5.06
N VAL A 65 4.48 15.22 -4.42
CA VAL A 65 5.72 14.46 -4.50
C VAL A 65 5.63 13.51 -5.70
N LYS A 66 6.58 13.59 -6.64
CA LYS A 66 6.71 12.61 -7.73
C LYS A 66 6.81 11.21 -7.09
N ALA A 67 6.03 10.23 -7.56
CA ALA A 67 6.08 8.87 -7.01
C ALA A 67 7.51 8.29 -6.97
N SER A 68 8.34 8.59 -7.98
CA SER A 68 9.76 8.21 -8.02
C SER A 68 10.62 8.77 -6.87
N GLY A 69 10.15 9.81 -6.18
CA GLY A 69 10.79 10.36 -4.98
C GLY A 69 10.27 9.76 -3.67
N VAL A 70 9.13 9.06 -3.69
CA VAL A 70 8.53 8.38 -2.53
C VAL A 70 8.89 6.90 -2.51
N VAL A 71 8.89 6.28 -3.69
CA VAL A 71 9.16 4.85 -3.89
C VAL A 71 10.05 4.65 -5.10
N GLN A 72 10.95 3.66 -5.03
CA GLN A 72 11.86 3.27 -6.11
C GLN A 72 11.60 1.83 -6.53
N VAL A 73 11.83 1.50 -7.80
CA VAL A 73 11.78 0.11 -8.27
C VAL A 73 12.82 -0.72 -7.52
N GLY A 74 12.42 -1.88 -7.00
CA GLY A 74 13.24 -2.74 -6.14
C GLY A 74 13.20 -2.36 -4.65
N GLN A 75 12.51 -1.29 -4.26
CA GLN A 75 12.35 -0.92 -2.86
C GLN A 75 11.31 -1.82 -2.18
N ARG A 76 11.63 -2.31 -0.98
CA ARG A 76 10.65 -2.99 -0.12
C ARG A 76 9.76 -1.97 0.59
N VAL A 77 8.46 -2.19 0.51
CA VAL A 77 7.41 -1.33 1.04
C VAL A 77 6.38 -2.17 1.80
N THR A 78 5.80 -1.60 2.85
CA THR A 78 4.73 -2.22 3.64
C THR A 78 3.46 -1.42 3.43
N CYS A 79 2.40 -2.07 2.94
CA CYS A 79 1.17 -1.43 2.52
C CYS A 79 -0.02 -2.12 3.19
N GLU A 80 -1.12 -1.41 3.37
CA GLU A 80 -2.37 -1.98 3.85
C GLU A 80 -3.22 -2.47 2.67
N PHE A 81 -3.81 -3.65 2.80
CA PHE A 81 -4.79 -4.18 1.85
C PHE A 81 -6.14 -3.48 2.02
N LEU A 82 -6.63 -2.84 0.95
CA LEU A 82 -7.92 -2.14 0.97
C LEU A 82 -9.06 -3.01 0.45
N GLN A 83 -8.84 -3.63 -0.70
CA GLN A 83 -9.82 -4.44 -1.42
C GLN A 83 -9.13 -5.16 -2.59
N PHE A 84 -9.69 -6.27 -3.06
CA PHE A 84 -9.31 -6.89 -4.32
C PHE A 84 -10.25 -6.46 -5.44
N ASP A 85 -9.72 -6.39 -6.66
CA ASP A 85 -10.47 -6.12 -7.88
C ASP A 85 -10.62 -7.43 -8.65
N THR A 86 -11.85 -7.97 -8.68
CA THR A 86 -12.15 -9.22 -9.40
C THR A 86 -12.11 -9.08 -10.91
N GLY A 87 -12.14 -7.86 -11.44
CA GLY A 87 -12.05 -7.61 -12.88
C GLY A 87 -10.64 -7.79 -13.39
N ASN A 88 -9.66 -7.24 -12.68
CA ASN A 88 -8.25 -7.29 -13.08
C ASN A 88 -7.40 -8.32 -12.32
N LEU A 89 -7.96 -8.97 -11.28
CA LEU A 89 -7.23 -9.85 -10.36
C LEU A 89 -6.11 -9.14 -9.58
N GLU A 90 -6.33 -7.87 -9.25
CA GLU A 90 -5.36 -7.01 -8.56
C GLU A 90 -5.77 -6.71 -7.12
N ALA A 91 -4.81 -6.72 -6.20
CA ALA A 91 -5.00 -6.25 -4.84
C ALA A 91 -4.77 -4.73 -4.78
N ARG A 92 -5.78 -3.95 -4.37
CA ARG A 92 -5.61 -2.52 -4.11
C ARG A 92 -4.96 -2.33 -2.75
N LEU A 93 -3.80 -1.69 -2.77
CA LEU A 93 -2.96 -1.46 -1.61
C LEU A 93 -2.84 0.04 -1.31
N SER A 94 -2.58 0.36 -0.05
CA SER A 94 -2.37 1.72 0.43
C SER A 94 -1.10 1.86 1.24
N LEU A 95 -0.22 2.78 0.85
CA LEU A 95 0.94 3.14 1.66
C LEU A 95 0.60 4.17 2.73
N ARG A 96 -0.35 5.08 2.43
CA ARG A 96 -0.75 6.13 3.37
C ARG A 96 -1.39 5.61 4.65
N ALA A 97 -2.06 4.46 4.60
CA ALA A 97 -2.75 3.88 5.77
C ALA A 97 -1.75 3.40 6.84
N MET A 98 -0.54 3.02 6.40
CA MET A 98 0.58 2.62 7.26
C MET A 98 1.45 3.79 7.72
N GLN A 99 1.35 4.96 7.08
CA GLN A 99 2.10 6.13 7.52
C GLN A 99 1.41 6.77 8.72
N PRO A 100 2.14 7.06 9.81
CA PRO A 100 1.58 7.78 10.93
C PRO A 100 1.03 9.13 10.45
N ASP A 101 -0.20 9.42 10.83
CA ASP A 101 -0.87 10.65 10.49
C ASP A 101 0.02 11.84 10.94
N PRO A 102 0.46 12.73 10.04
CA PRO A 102 1.30 13.87 10.43
C PRO A 102 0.60 14.83 11.41
N PHE A 103 -0.73 14.70 11.62
CA PHE A 103 -1.46 15.41 12.66
C PHE A 103 -1.41 14.74 14.05
N GLN A 104 -1.03 13.47 14.16
CA GLN A 104 -0.84 12.83 15.48
C GLN A 104 0.45 13.30 16.15
N GLU A 105 1.51 13.63 15.41
CA GLU A 105 2.75 14.18 15.99
C GLU A 105 2.58 15.60 16.58
N PHE A 106 1.55 16.35 16.17
CA PHE A 106 1.28 17.68 16.73
C PHE A 106 0.56 17.64 18.08
N ALA A 107 -0.13 16.54 18.42
CA ALA A 107 -0.80 16.41 19.70
C ALA A 107 0.17 16.08 20.85
N ASP A 108 1.26 15.37 20.57
CA ASP A 108 2.19 14.90 21.61
C ASP A 108 3.18 15.99 22.07
N ARG A 109 3.54 16.94 21.19
CA ARG A 109 4.46 18.05 21.55
C ARG A 109 3.83 19.20 22.33
N ALA A 110 2.50 19.27 22.47
CA ALA A 110 1.83 20.35 23.19
C ALA A 110 1.61 20.08 24.70
N ALA A 111 1.90 18.86 25.19
CA ALA A 111 1.72 18.48 26.59
C ALA A 111 2.97 18.63 27.47
N VAL A 112 4.15 18.94 26.91
CA VAL A 112 5.38 19.19 27.67
C VAL A 112 5.67 20.69 27.70
N GLY A 113 4.85 21.41 28.45
CA GLY A 113 5.00 22.85 28.52
C GLY A 113 4.18 23.50 29.63
N ARG A 114 4.10 22.89 30.81
CA ARG A 114 3.61 23.55 32.03
C ARG A 114 4.02 22.71 33.25
N ASN A 115 5.16 23.03 33.86
CA ASN A 115 5.17 23.61 35.21
C ASN A 115 6.62 23.91 35.65
N CYS A 116 7.12 25.08 35.27
CA CYS A 116 8.11 25.76 36.09
C CYS A 116 7.32 26.43 37.23
N ALA A 117 7.24 25.79 38.40
CA ALA A 117 6.87 26.48 39.63
C ALA A 117 8.10 26.52 40.52
N ALA A 118 8.80 27.64 40.41
CA ALA A 118 9.64 28.16 41.46
C ALA A 118 8.79 28.36 42.72
N ARG A 119 9.25 27.82 43.85
CA ARG A 119 9.32 28.54 45.13
C ARG A 119 10.23 27.82 46.11
#